data_AF-A0A0Q8FHM4-F1
#
_entry.id   AF-A0A0Q8FHM4-F1
#
_cell.length_a   1.000
_cell.length_b   1.000
_cell.length_c   1.000
_cell.angle_alpha   90.00
_cell.angle_beta   90.00
_cell.angle_gamma   90.00
#
_symmetry.space_group_name_H-M   'P 1'
#
loop_
_entity.id
_entity.type
_entity.pdbx_description
1 polymer ?
#
loop_
_entity_poly.entity_id
_entity_poly.type
_entity_poly.pdbx_seq_one_letter_code
_entity_poly.pdbx_strand_id
1 'polypeptide(L)'
;MPTPIETVTAFSAAFPEDDGKVAIRRWFTPKTVWVNEGVSSATGIEEAIAFLERPNRSQAIAAVHFDILAIAADGNRVLTERLDRFVRADGSEIAAARVMVRRRRLSS
;
A
#
# COMPACT_ATOMS: atom_id res chain seq x y z
N MET A 1 6.77 10.62 19.35
CA MET A 1 6.91 9.80 18.12
C MET A 1 5.53 9.31 17.73
N PRO A 2 5.18 9.26 16.44
CA PRO A 2 3.90 8.70 16.02
C PRO A 2 3.80 7.22 16.42
N THR A 3 2.61 6.80 16.80
CA THR A 3 2.26 5.40 17.04
C THR A 3 2.30 4.60 15.72
N PRO A 4 2.34 3.26 15.78
CA PRO A 4 2.26 2.43 14.59
C PRO A 4 0.98 2.68 13.77
N ILE A 5 -0.17 2.87 14.43
CA ILE A 5 -1.44 3.21 13.77
C ILE A 5 -1.31 4.56 13.06
N GLU A 6 -0.86 5.61 13.75
CA GLU A 6 -0.69 6.94 13.14
C GLU A 6 0.27 6.90 11.94
N THR A 7 1.34 6.10 12.03
CA THR A 7 2.30 5.93 10.94
C THR A 7 1.65 5.29 9.72
N VAL A 8 0.89 4.20 9.89
CA VAL A 8 0.22 3.50 8.79
C VAL A 8 -0.93 4.32 8.22
N THR A 9 -1.72 5.00 9.06
CA THR A 9 -2.77 5.91 8.61
C THR A 9 -2.19 7.04 7.76
N ALA A 10 -1.07 7.64 8.18
CA ALA A 10 -0.41 8.69 7.41
C ALA A 10 0.18 8.17 6.08
N PHE A 11 0.79 6.98 6.10
CA PHE A 11 1.27 6.32 4.88
C PHE A 11 0.12 6.09 3.89
N SER A 12 -1.00 5.54 4.35
CA SER A 12 -2.16 5.24 3.50
C SER A 12 -2.80 6.50 2.92
N ALA A 13 -2.87 7.58 3.71
CA ALA A 13 -3.41 8.87 3.25
C ALA A 13 -2.53 9.53 2.19
N ALA A 14 -1.21 9.38 2.28
CA ALA A 14 -0.25 9.94 1.32
C ALA A 14 -0.05 9.06 0.07
N PHE A 15 -0.56 7.83 0.05
CA PHE A 15 -0.33 6.90 -1.05
C PHE A 15 -0.89 7.38 -2.42
N PRO A 16 -1.97 8.15 -2.52
CA PRO A 16 -2.39 8.72 -3.80
C PRO A 16 -1.40 9.71 -4.42
N GLU A 17 -0.50 10.30 -3.62
CA GLU A 17 0.43 11.34 -4.08
C GLU A 17 1.58 10.74 -4.90
N ASP A 18 1.82 11.31 -6.08
CA ASP A 18 2.82 10.83 -7.06
C ASP A 18 2.73 9.31 -7.23
N ASP A 19 1.50 8.81 -7.32
CA ASP A 19 1.20 7.39 -7.55
C ASP A 19 1.85 6.44 -6.51
N GLY A 20 1.97 6.90 -5.27
CA GLY A 20 2.52 6.13 -4.15
C GLY A 20 4.00 6.40 -3.88
N LYS A 21 4.70 7.08 -4.77
CA LYS A 21 6.15 7.32 -4.64
C LYS A 21 6.48 8.24 -3.48
N VAL A 22 5.64 9.24 -3.20
CA VAL A 22 5.83 10.13 -2.03
C VAL A 22 5.76 9.31 -0.73
N ALA A 23 4.75 8.44 -0.61
CA ALA A 23 4.60 7.58 0.56
C ALA A 23 5.77 6.59 0.71
N ILE A 24 6.18 5.94 -0.38
CA ILE A 24 7.31 5.01 -0.36
C ILE A 24 8.59 5.71 0.08
N ARG A 25 8.97 6.83 -0.54
CA ARG A 25 10.21 7.56 -0.18
C ARG A 25 10.23 8.00 1.29
N ARG A 26 9.07 8.32 1.84
CA ARG A 26 8.96 8.85 3.21
C ARG A 26 8.99 7.76 4.28
N TRP A 27 8.38 6.60 4.05
CA TRP A 27 8.19 5.58 5.09
C TRP A 27 8.96 4.27 4.85
N PHE A 28 9.43 4.00 3.64
CA PHE A 28 10.26 2.82 3.41
C PHE A 28 11.68 3.07 3.89
N THR A 29 12.35 1.99 4.26
CA THR A 29 13.78 1.93 4.60
C THR A 29 14.50 1.11 3.53
N PRO A 30 15.85 1.13 3.47
CA PRO A 30 16.59 0.24 2.58
C PRO A 30 16.34 -1.26 2.80
N LYS A 31 15.72 -1.65 3.93
CA LYS A 31 15.40 -3.04 4.28
C LYS A 31 13.89 -3.34 4.26
N THR A 32 13.04 -2.38 3.88
CA THR A 32 11.60 -2.61 3.83
C THR A 32 11.28 -3.63 2.75
N VAL A 33 10.50 -4.65 3.10
CA VAL A 33 10.02 -5.65 2.15
C VAL A 33 8.53 -5.40 1.89
N TRP A 34 8.17 -5.14 0.63
CA TRP A 34 6.79 -5.07 0.19
C TRP A 34 6.46 -6.32 -0.61
N VAL A 35 5.51 -7.11 -0.09
CA VAL A 35 5.00 -8.32 -0.75
C VAL A 35 3.54 -8.11 -1.14
N ASN A 36 3.24 -8.28 -2.42
CA ASN A 36 1.89 -8.55 -2.91
C ASN A 36 1.77 -10.07 -3.06
N GLU A 37 1.18 -10.75 -2.07
CA GLU A 37 1.13 -12.21 -1.98
C GLU A 37 0.67 -12.85 -3.31
N GLY A 38 1.49 -13.77 -3.83
CA GLY A 38 1.22 -14.48 -5.09
C GLY A 38 1.44 -13.67 -6.37
N VAL A 39 1.88 -12.40 -6.27
CA VAL A 39 2.05 -11.50 -7.43
C VAL A 39 3.48 -10.99 -7.56
N SER A 40 4.03 -10.40 -6.49
CA SER A 40 5.35 -9.75 -6.55
C SER A 40 5.94 -9.50 -5.16
N SER A 41 7.26 -9.25 -5.13
CA SER A 41 7.94 -8.69 -3.96
C SER A 41 8.99 -7.66 -4.39
N ALA A 42 9.24 -6.67 -3.54
CA ALA A 42 10.27 -5.65 -3.70
C ALA A 42 10.97 -5.38 -2.36
N THR A 43 12.27 -5.10 -2.39
CA THR A 43 13.08 -4.74 -1.22
C THR A 43 13.67 -3.35 -1.37
N GLY A 44 13.38 -2.49 -0.41
CA GLY A 44 13.85 -1.11 -0.39
C GLY A 44 13.02 -0.15 -1.24
N ILE A 45 13.43 1.12 -1.23
CA ILE A 45 12.73 2.23 -1.88
C ILE A 45 12.77 2.09 -3.41
N GLU A 46 13.95 1.83 -3.96
CA GLU A 46 14.16 1.82 -5.42
C GLU A 46 13.39 0.70 -6.11
N GLU A 47 13.44 -0.52 -5.58
CA GLU A 47 12.67 -1.66 -6.14
C GLU A 47 11.16 -1.43 -6.00
N ALA A 48 10.71 -0.80 -4.92
CA ALA A 48 9.29 -0.48 -4.71
C ALA A 48 8.78 0.58 -5.69
N ILE A 49 9.59 1.61 -6.00
CA ILE A 49 9.26 2.61 -7.02
C ILE A 49 9.29 1.97 -8.42
N ALA A 50 10.31 1.17 -8.73
CA ALA A 50 10.39 0.46 -10.01
C ALA A 50 9.18 -0.47 -10.23
N PHE A 51 8.66 -1.08 -9.17
CA PHE A 51 7.42 -1.85 -9.23
C PHE A 51 6.19 -1.00 -9.61
N LEU A 52 6.09 0.23 -9.12
CA LEU A 52 5.01 1.15 -9.49
C LEU A 52 5.13 1.63 -10.95
N GLU A 53 6.35 1.76 -11.46
CA GLU A 53 6.65 2.26 -12.81
C GLU A 53 6.69 1.17 -13.89
N ARG A 54 6.37 -0.08 -13.55
CA ARG A 54 6.46 -1.21 -14.48
C ARG A 54 5.65 -0.97 -15.77
N PRO A 55 6.19 -1.29 -16.96
CA PRO A 55 5.54 -0.99 -18.25
C PRO A 55 4.18 -1.66 -18.45
N ASN A 56 3.93 -2.80 -17.80
CA ASN A 56 2.67 -3.53 -17.88
C ASN A 56 1.58 -3.02 -16.92
N ARG A 57 1.86 -1.94 -16.17
CA ARG A 57 0.83 -1.29 -15.35
C ARG A 57 -0.14 -0.53 -16.26
N SER A 58 -1.43 -0.61 -15.94
CA SER A 58 -2.45 0.12 -16.68
C SER A 58 -2.20 1.63 -16.61
N GLN A 59 -1.95 2.25 -17.76
CA GLN A 59 -1.80 3.70 -17.90
C GLN A 59 -3.09 4.47 -17.56
N ALA A 60 -4.22 3.78 -17.44
CA ALA A 60 -5.48 4.40 -17.03
C ALA A 60 -5.52 4.73 -15.53
N ILE A 61 -4.74 4.03 -14.70
CA ILE A 61 -4.70 4.24 -13.25
C ILE A 61 -3.82 5.46 -12.97
N ALA A 62 -4.43 6.56 -12.55
CA ALA A 62 -3.73 7.79 -12.16
C ALA A 62 -3.36 7.80 -10.68
N ALA A 63 -4.19 7.19 -9.83
CA ALA A 63 -3.93 7.07 -8.39
C ALA A 63 -4.61 5.82 -7.80
N VAL A 64 -4.13 5.42 -6.62
CA VAL A 64 -4.75 4.39 -5.79
C VAL A 64 -5.09 5.01 -4.43
N HIS A 65 -6.36 4.95 -4.05
CA HIS A 65 -6.83 5.38 -2.74
C HIS A 65 -7.06 4.18 -1.85
N PHE A 66 -6.57 4.26 -0.61
CA PHE A 66 -6.79 3.24 0.41
C PHE A 66 -7.86 3.71 1.38
N ASP A 67 -9.09 3.23 1.21
CA ASP A 67 -10.13 3.47 2.21
C ASP A 67 -9.98 2.42 3.32
N ILE A 68 -9.47 2.85 4.48
CA ILE A 68 -9.29 1.96 5.63
C ILE A 68 -10.65 1.73 6.30
N LEU A 69 -11.14 0.49 6.22
CA LEU A 69 -12.41 0.06 6.83
C LEU A 69 -12.21 -0.34 8.30
N ALA A 70 -11.08 -1.00 8.59
CA ALA A 70 -10.66 -1.32 9.94
C ALA A 70 -9.14 -1.29 10.06
N ILE A 71 -8.64 -0.91 11.24
CA ILE A 71 -7.22 -0.87 11.58
C ILE A 71 -7.01 -1.32 13.02
N ALA A 72 -6.03 -2.17 13.24
CA ALA A 72 -5.66 -2.65 14.56
C ALA A 72 -4.14 -2.81 14.66
N ALA A 73 -3.60 -2.62 15.86
CA ALA A 73 -2.19 -2.80 16.15
C ALA A 73 -1.95 -3.82 17.26
N ASP A 74 -0.87 -4.57 17.13
CA ASP A 74 -0.29 -5.44 18.14
C ASP A 74 1.22 -5.15 18.22
N GLY A 75 1.62 -4.36 19.21
CA GLY A 75 2.96 -3.79 19.30
C GLY A 75 3.30 -2.95 18.06
N ASN A 76 4.34 -3.34 17.32
CA ASN A 76 4.79 -2.65 16.10
C ASN A 76 4.14 -3.18 14.81
N ARG A 77 3.17 -4.08 14.91
CA ARG A 77 2.47 -4.67 13.76
C ARG A 77 1.12 -3.98 13.61
N VAL A 78 0.77 -3.65 12.38
CA VAL A 78 -0.53 -3.05 12.05
C VAL A 78 -1.20 -3.89 10.98
N LEU A 79 -2.46 -4.22 11.21
CA LEU A 79 -3.33 -4.95 10.30
C LEU A 79 -4.38 -3.96 9.79
N THR A 80 -4.66 -4.01 8.48
CA THR A 80 -5.70 -3.19 7.86
C THR A 80 -6.66 -4.07 7.07
N GLU A 81 -7.94 -3.75 7.19
CA GLU A 81 -8.98 -4.10 6.21
C GLU A 81 -9.28 -2.84 5.40
N ARG A 82 -9.26 -2.96 4.07
CA ARG A 82 -9.32 -1.81 3.15
C ARG A 82 -10.16 -2.09 1.92
N LEU A 83 -10.67 -1.02 1.33
CA LEU A 83 -11.07 -0.96 -0.07
C LEU A 83 -10.02 -0.14 -0.82
N ASP A 84 -9.26 -0.80 -1.68
CA ASP A 84 -8.26 -0.15 -2.52
C ASP A 84 -8.94 0.26 -3.84
N ARG A 85 -9.16 1.57 -4.03
CA ARG A 85 -9.83 2.15 -5.21
C ARG A 85 -8.81 2.64 -6.23
N PHE A 86 -8.96 2.19 -7.47
CA PHE A 86 -8.13 2.59 -8.60
C PHE A 86 -8.89 3.63 -9.42
N VAL A 87 -8.34 4.84 -9.55
CA VAL A 87 -9.03 5.96 -10.19
C VAL A 87 -8.27 6.48 -11.41
N ARG A 88 -9.02 7.04 -12.36
CA ARG A 88 -8.49 7.77 -13.53
C ARG A 88 -8.13 9.20 -13.13
N ALA A 89 -7.47 9.91 -14.05
CA ALA A 89 -7.09 11.31 -13.88
C ALA A 89 -8.29 12.25 -13.73
N ASP A 90 -9.46 11.88 -14.25
CA ASP A 90 -10.72 12.64 -14.07
C ASP A 90 -11.44 12.34 -12.74
N GLY A 91 -10.85 11.50 -11.89
CA GLY A 91 -11.42 11.08 -10.61
C GLY A 91 -12.44 9.93 -10.71
N SER A 92 -12.77 9.45 -11.92
CA SER A 92 -13.67 8.30 -12.08
C SER A 92 -13.02 7.00 -11.61
N GLU A 93 -13.81 6.12 -11.00
CA GLU A 93 -13.35 4.81 -10.56
C GLU A 93 -13.19 3.86 -11.76
N ILE A 94 -12.10 3.09 -11.73
CA ILE A 94 -11.82 1.99 -12.68
C ILE A 94 -12.25 0.67 -12.06
N ALA A 95 -11.83 0.45 -10.82
CA ALA A 95 -12.10 -0.76 -10.04
C ALA A 95 -11.87 -0.48 -8.56
N ALA A 96 -12.40 -1.38 -7.72
CA ALA A 96 -12.12 -1.40 -6.29
C ALA A 96 -11.84 -2.84 -5.83
N ALA A 97 -10.78 -3.02 -5.04
CA ALA A 97 -10.37 -4.31 -4.49
C ALA A 97 -10.57 -4.33 -2.97
N ARG A 98 -11.28 -5.34 -2.46
CA ARG A 98 -11.37 -5.58 -1.02
C ARG A 98 -10.12 -6.32 -0.55
N VAL A 99 -9.38 -5.70 0.36
CA VAL A 99 -8.13 -6.23 0.90
C VAL A 99 -8.27 -6.42 2.40
N MET A 100 -8.00 -7.63 2.88
CA MET A 100 -7.87 -7.91 4.30
C MET A 100 -6.61 -8.73 4.51
N VAL A 101 -5.69 -8.23 5.34
CA VAL A 101 -4.53 -9.02 5.75
C VAL A 101 -5.02 -10.15 6.65
N ARG A 102 -4.94 -11.39 6.16
CA ARG A 102 -5.16 -12.58 6.97
C ARG A 102 -3.88 -12.93 7.70
N ARG A 103 -3.95 -13.12 9.02
CA ARG A 103 -2.87 -13.77 9.77
C ARG A 103 -2.72 -15.19 9.22
N ARG A 104 -1.61 -15.53 8.56
CA ARG A 104 -1.28 -16.95 8.31
C ARG A 104 -1.24 -17.63 9.66
N ARG A 105 -2.13 -18.59 9.90
CA ARG A 105 -1.94 -19.53 11.02
C ARG A 105 -0.66 -20.29 10.70
N LEU A 106 0.38 -20.07 11.49
CA LEU A 106 1.48 -21.03 11.56
C LEU A 106 0.87 -22.28 12.16
N SER A 107 0.83 -23.37 11.39
CA SER A 107 0.51 -24.69 11.93
C SER A 107 1.54 -24.98 13.02
N SER A 108 1.06 -25.13 14.25
CA SER A 108 1.81 -25.64 15.41
C SER A 108 2.15 -27.11 15.23
#